data_AF-A0A8I0GX55-F1
#
_entry.id   AF-A0A8I0GX55-F1
#
_cell.length_a   1.000
_cell.length_b   1.000
_cell.length_c   1.000
_cell.angle_alpha   90.00
_cell.angle_beta   90.00
_cell.angle_gamma   90.00
#
_symmetry.space_group_name_H-M   'P 1'
#
loop_
_entity.id
_entity.type
_entity.pdbx_description
1 polymer ?
#
loop_
_entity_poly.entity_id
_entity_poly.type
_entity_poly.pdbx_seq_one_letter_code
_entity_poly.pdbx_strand_id
1 'polypeptide(L)' 'MDSDGDGKVGVEEYVQWMLYAFDRMDRNGDGVLTRDELPGGKGSPITREQQRQTLIERFHRQDANGDGYLSAKELAAPPR' A
#
# COMPACT_ATOMS: atom_id res chain seq x y z
N MET A 1 8.95 3.08 -3.81
CA MET A 1 10.24 3.62 -4.30
C MET A 1 9.85 4.79 -5.18
N ASP A 2 10.40 5.97 -4.90
CA ASP A 2 10.25 7.16 -5.75
C ASP A 2 10.90 6.83 -7.10
N SER A 3 10.06 6.68 -8.12
CA SER A 3 10.40 6.17 -9.45
C SER A 3 10.58 7.29 -10.46
N ASP A 4 9.97 8.45 -10.23
CA ASP A 4 10.10 9.62 -11.08
C ASP A 4 11.18 10.61 -10.57
N GLY A 5 11.68 10.41 -9.35
CA GLY A 5 12.77 11.18 -8.76
C GLY A 5 12.33 12.55 -8.29
N ASP A 6 11.03 12.76 -8.02
CA ASP A 6 10.49 14.04 -7.58
C ASP A 6 10.68 14.31 -6.07
N GLY A 7 11.18 13.31 -5.32
CA GLY A 7 11.42 13.38 -3.89
C GLY A 7 10.17 13.13 -3.04
N LYS A 8 9.08 12.71 -3.66
CA LYS A 8 7.80 12.36 -3.05
C LYS A 8 7.37 10.97 -3.52
N VAL A 9 6.20 10.53 -3.07
CA VAL A 9 5.61 9.26 -3.48
C VAL A 9 4.17 9.51 -3.88
N GLY A 10 3.86 9.37 -5.17
CA GLY A 10 2.49 9.44 -5.67
C GLY A 10 1.64 8.24 -5.25
N VAL A 11 0.32 8.36 -5.42
CA VAL A 11 -0.62 7.27 -5.08
C VAL A 11 -0.30 5.97 -5.83
N GLU A 12 0.04 6.07 -7.11
CA GLU A 12 0.34 4.90 -7.93
C GLU A 12 1.63 4.21 -7.47
N GLU A 13 2.66 4.98 -7.13
CA GLU A 13 3.93 4.46 -6.64
C GLU A 13 3.78 3.85 -5.25
N TYR A 14 2.98 4.47 -4.38
CA TYR A 14 2.64 3.93 -3.06
C TYR A 14 1.91 2.59 -3.19
N VAL A 15 0.89 2.54 -4.05
CA VAL A 15 0.13 1.31 -4.33
C VAL A 15 1.05 0.24 -4.93
N GLN A 16 1.85 0.56 -5.95
CA GLN A 16 2.79 -0.38 -6.58
C GLN A 16 3.79 -0.94 -5.57
N TRP A 17 4.35 -0.10 -4.71
CA TRP A 17 5.30 -0.52 -3.70
C TRP A 17 4.68 -1.44 -2.65
N MET A 18 3.44 -1.18 -2.25
CA MET A 18 2.73 -2.03 -1.30
C MET A 18 2.19 -3.31 -1.93
N LEU A 19 1.79 -3.26 -3.20
CA LEU A 19 1.44 -4.43 -3.99
C LEU A 19 2.66 -5.32 -4.24
N TYR A 20 3.87 -4.76 -4.34
CA TYR A 20 5.08 -5.57 -4.44
C TYR A 20 5.29 -6.45 -3.20
N ALA A 21 5.01 -5.93 -2.00
CA ALA A 21 5.03 -6.73 -0.78
C ALA A 21 3.89 -7.76 -0.73
N PHE A 22 2.72 -7.42 -1.27
CA PHE A 22 1.59 -8.33 -1.42
C PHE A 22 1.92 -9.50 -2.34
N ASP A 23 2.48 -9.23 -3.52
CA ASP A 23 2.89 -10.21 -4.53
C ASP A 23 3.95 -11.19 -3.97
N ARG A 24 4.81 -10.70 -3.07
CA ARG A 24 5.79 -11.54 -2.35
C ARG A 24 5.16 -12.47 -1.32
N MET A 25 3.98 -12.14 -0.79
CA MET A 25 3.22 -12.97 0.14
C MET A 25 2.26 -13.90 -0.59
N ASP A 26 1.74 -13.47 -1.74
CA ASP A 26 0.87 -14.23 -2.64
C ASP A 26 1.71 -15.30 -3.35
N ARG A 27 1.78 -16.48 -2.74
CA ARG A 27 2.62 -17.57 -3.24
C ARG A 27 1.98 -18.27 -4.42
N ASN A 28 0.65 -18.26 -4.47
CA ASN A 28 -0.11 -18.94 -5.51
C ASN A 28 -0.31 -18.04 -6.76
N GLY A 29 -0.13 -16.72 -6.63
CA GLY A 29 -0.24 -15.74 -7.71
C GLY A 29 -1.67 -15.49 -8.17
N ASP A 30 -2.67 -15.73 -7.33
CA ASP A 30 -4.09 -15.56 -7.64
C ASP A 30 -4.58 -14.11 -7.43
N GLY A 31 -3.71 -13.24 -6.90
CA GLY A 31 -4.04 -11.87 -6.57
C GLY A 31 -4.88 -11.74 -5.30
N VAL A 32 -4.89 -12.75 -4.43
CA VAL A 32 -5.65 -12.79 -3.18
C VAL A 32 -4.79 -13.39 -2.07
N LEU A 33 -4.45 -12.58 -1.07
CA LEU A 33 -3.79 -13.13 0.12
C LEU A 33 -4.80 -13.92 0.94
N THR A 34 -4.71 -15.24 0.84
CA THR A 34 -5.53 -16.13 1.66
C THR A 34 -4.97 -16.25 3.08
N ARG A 35 -5.73 -16.86 3.99
CA ARG A 35 -5.29 -17.04 5.39
C ARG A 35 -3.95 -17.74 5.51
N ASP A 36 -3.65 -18.66 4.60
CA ASP A 36 -2.41 -19.44 4.61
C ASP A 36 -1.18 -18.59 4.21
N GLU A 37 -1.42 -17.56 3.41
CA GLU A 37 -0.40 -16.65 2.88
C GLU A 37 -0.13 -15.45 3.78
N LEU A 38 -1.10 -15.10 4.63
CA LEU A 38 -0.95 -14.05 5.61
C LEU A 38 0.00 -14.45 6.75
N PRO A 39 0.89 -13.54 7.19
CA PRO A 39 1.81 -13.80 8.29
C PRO A 39 1.01 -14.12 9.57
N GLY A 40 1.15 -15.35 10.05
CA GLY A 40 0.48 -15.83 11.26
C GLY A 40 -0.82 -16.61 11.06
N GLY A 41 -1.24 -16.90 9.81
CA GLY A 41 -2.37 -17.81 9.55
C GLY A 41 -3.75 -17.27 9.95
N LYS A 42 -3.80 -16.00 10.37
CA LYS A 42 -4.95 -15.36 11.03
C LYS A 42 -5.25 -14.05 10.30
N GLY A 43 -6.38 -14.03 9.60
CA GLY A 43 -6.86 -12.87 8.86
C GLY A 43 -8.05 -13.23 7.97
N SER A 44 -8.70 -12.25 7.37
CA SER A 44 -9.64 -12.50 6.27
C SER A 44 -8.85 -12.51 4.96
N PRO A 45 -9.27 -13.28 3.94
CA PRO A 45 -8.67 -13.16 2.62
C PRO A 45 -8.86 -11.73 2.11
N ILE A 46 -7.77 -11.13 1.62
CA ILE A 46 -7.78 -9.77 1.08
C ILE A 46 -7.42 -9.86 -0.38
N THR A 47 -8.31 -9.37 -1.24
CA THR A 47 -8.03 -9.31 -2.68
C THR A 47 -7.12 -8.13 -3.00
N ARG A 48 -6.36 -8.24 -4.09
CA ARG A 48 -5.50 -7.16 -4.60
C ARG A 48 -6.27 -5.85 -4.78
N GLU A 49 -7.51 -5.93 -5.27
CA GLU A 49 -8.39 -4.78 -5.44
C GLU A 49 -8.79 -4.14 -4.10
N GLN A 50 -9.19 -4.95 -3.12
CA GLN A 50 -9.51 -4.46 -1.78
C GLN A 50 -8.30 -3.83 -1.10
N GLN A 51 -7.13 -4.46 -1.25
CA GLN A 51 -5.88 -3.94 -0.73
C GLN A 51 -5.56 -2.59 -1.39
N ARG A 52 -5.69 -2.50 -2.72
CA ARG A 52 -5.51 -1.25 -3.47
C ARG A 52 -6.41 -0.14 -2.96
N GLN A 53 -7.70 -0.41 -2.78
CA GLN A 53 -8.64 0.59 -2.24
C GLN A 53 -8.25 1.03 -0.82
N THR A 54 -7.88 0.08 0.05
CA THR A 54 -7.43 0.36 1.42
C THR A 54 -6.15 1.20 1.43
N LEU A 55 -5.22 0.91 0.52
CA LEU A 55 -3.98 1.65 0.34
C LEU A 55 -4.24 3.09 -0.10
N ILE A 56 -5.16 3.29 -1.06
CA ILE A 56 -5.58 4.61 -1.51
C ILE A 56 -6.24 5.36 -0.34
N GLU A 57 -7.17 4.75 0.40
CA GLU A 57 -7.81 5.41 1.54
C GLU A 57 -6.79 5.83 2.62
N ARG A 58 -5.83 4.94 2.93
CA ARG A 58 -4.73 5.26 3.85
C ARG A 58 -3.84 6.38 3.33
N PHE A 59 -3.50 6.33 2.05
CA PHE A 59 -2.72 7.38 1.39
C PHE A 59 -3.40 8.73 1.56
N HIS A 60 -4.69 8.82 1.26
CA HIS A 60 -5.47 10.05 1.41
C HIS A 60 -5.57 10.53 2.86
N ARG A 61 -5.56 9.64 3.86
CA ARG A 61 -5.48 10.05 5.26
C ARG A 61 -4.12 10.62 5.64
N GLN A 62 -3.08 10.17 4.97
CA GLN A 62 -1.70 10.54 5.27
C GLN A 62 -1.25 11.77 4.48
N ASP A 63 -1.85 11.99 3.30
CA ASP A 63 -1.75 13.21 2.50
C ASP A 63 -2.49 14.35 3.21
N ALA A 64 -1.80 14.96 4.18
CA ALA A 64 -2.36 16.00 5.02
C ALA A 64 -2.51 17.33 4.27
N ASN A 65 -1.71 17.55 3.23
CA ASN A 65 -1.71 18.78 2.43
C ASN A 65 -2.65 18.69 1.22
N GLY A 66 -3.08 17.48 0.82
CA GLY A 66 -4.01 17.24 -0.28
C GLY A 66 -3.41 17.46 -1.66
N ASP A 67 -2.09 17.37 -1.80
CA ASP A 67 -1.38 17.58 -3.07
C ASP A 67 -1.36 16.33 -3.95
N GLY A 68 -1.82 15.19 -3.42
CA GLY A 68 -1.83 13.91 -4.12
C GLY A 68 -0.52 13.14 -4.04
N TYR A 69 0.42 13.59 -3.20
CA TYR A 69 1.73 12.98 -2.99
C TYR A 69 2.03 12.84 -1.48
N LEU A 70 2.74 11.78 -1.10
CA LEU A 70 3.28 11.65 0.25
C LEU A 70 4.73 12.07 0.27
N SER A 71 5.00 13.20 0.93
CA SER A 71 6.37 13.59 1.25
C SER A 71 6.95 12.68 2.35
N ALA A 72 8.28 12.64 2.47
CA ALA A 72 8.96 11.93 3.56
C ALA A 72 8.45 12.34 4.95
N LYS A 73 8.02 13.60 5.11
CA LYS A 73 7.45 14.12 6.35
C LYS A 73 6.05 13.55 6.62
N GLU A 74 5.23 13.41 5.59
CA GLU A 74 3.88 12.82 5.68
C GLU A 74 3.95 11.31 5.91
N LEU A 75 4.88 10.60 5.27
CA LEU A 75 5.14 9.19 5.54
C LEU A 75 5.60 8.93 6.99
N ALA A 76 6.37 9.86 7.56
CA ALA A 76 6.84 9.77 8.94
C ALA A 76 5.80 10.24 9.97
N ALA A 77 4.77 10.97 9.54
CA ALA A 77 3.72 11.44 10.43
C ALA A 77 2.78 10.29 10.80
N PRO A 78 2.51 10.05 12.10
CA PRO A 78 1.49 9.09 12.49
C PRO A 78 0.11 9.58 11.99
N PRO A 79 -0.75 8.66 11.50
CA PRO A 79 -2.11 9.03 11.10
C PRO A 79 -2.84 9.64 12.31
N ARG A 80 -3.48 10.79 12.09
CA ARG A 80 -4.25 11.53 13.11
C ARG A 80 -5.67 10.98 13.26
#